data_AF-A0A2G5VKI7-F1
#
_entry.id   AF-A0A2G5VKI7-F1
#
_cell.length_a   1.000
_cell.length_b   1.000
_cell.length_c   1.000
_cell.angle_alpha   90.00
_cell.angle_beta   90.00
_cell.angle_gamma   90.00
#
_symmetry.space_group_name_H-M   'P 1'
#
loop_
_entity.id
_entity.type
_entity.pdbx_description
1 polymer ?
#
loop_
_entity_poly.entity_id
_entity_poly.type
_entity_poly.pdbx_seq_one_letter_code
_entity_poly.pdbx_strand_id
1 'polypeptide(L)'
;MILLRRLLATSTTREIPKRSIFFSRVPEPELVYHNANTSQDTSTKPVILMIGWAGVATKNLKKYTSIYTDKGFNVISICPPLFHFKVPDDSTGKKILPIMDSIQDKPVVIHSFSMNGVRGLISLAKTSNNPKLFEKTGGNCV
;
A
#
# COMPACT_ATOMS: atom_id res chain seq x y z
N MET A 1 5.38 -71.38 -1.76
CA MET A 1 5.24 -70.77 -3.10
C MET A 1 3.76 -70.55 -3.40
N ILE A 2 3.14 -69.54 -2.76
CA ILE A 2 1.78 -69.08 -3.00
C ILE A 2 1.82 -67.55 -3.04
N LEU A 3 1.09 -67.02 -4.01
CA LEU A 3 1.03 -65.67 -4.58
C LEU A 3 1.18 -64.49 -3.60
N LEU A 4 2.27 -63.72 -3.77
CA LEU A 4 2.29 -62.29 -3.48
C LEU A 4 2.22 -61.56 -4.84
N ARG A 5 1.01 -61.33 -5.34
CA ARG A 5 0.78 -60.55 -6.57
C ARG A 5 -0.22 -59.44 -6.29
N ARG A 6 0.16 -58.24 -6.74
CA ARG A 6 -0.63 -57.01 -6.97
C ARG A 6 -0.72 -56.05 -5.79
N LEU A 7 0.31 -55.22 -5.69
CA LEU A 7 0.16 -53.76 -5.53
C LEU A 7 1.46 -53.08 -5.99
N LEU A 8 1.76 -53.22 -7.29
CA LEU A 8 2.60 -52.22 -7.95
C LEU A 8 1.69 -51.00 -8.13
N ALA A 9 1.62 -50.15 -7.10
CA ALA A 9 1.23 -48.78 -7.29
C ALA A 9 2.21 -48.20 -8.31
N THR A 10 1.73 -48.01 -9.54
CA THR A 10 2.41 -47.17 -10.52
C THR A 10 2.56 -45.81 -9.86
N SER A 11 3.73 -45.56 -9.29
CA SER A 11 4.21 -44.24 -8.94
C SER A 11 4.43 -43.48 -10.24
N THR A 12 3.32 -43.13 -10.90
CA THR A 12 3.31 -41.95 -11.73
C THR A 12 3.62 -40.83 -10.76
N THR A 13 4.86 -40.36 -10.77
CA THR A 13 5.23 -39.06 -10.24
C THR A 13 4.31 -38.07 -10.94
N ARG A 14 3.14 -37.82 -10.35
CA ARG A 14 2.35 -36.64 -10.65
C ARG A 14 3.26 -35.52 -10.19
N GLU A 15 4.03 -34.96 -11.12
CA GLU A 15 4.60 -33.65 -10.91
C GLU A 15 3.44 -32.80 -10.43
N ILE A 16 3.50 -32.40 -9.16
CA ILE A 16 2.60 -31.37 -8.64
C ILE A 16 2.83 -30.24 -9.63
N PRO A 17 1.84 -29.86 -10.45
CA PRO A 17 2.04 -28.78 -11.39
C PRO A 17 2.48 -27.63 -10.53
N LYS A 18 3.73 -27.18 -10.73
CA LYS A 18 4.22 -25.95 -10.11
C LYS A 18 3.18 -24.95 -10.54
N ARG A 19 2.23 -24.63 -9.65
CA ARG A 19 1.36 -23.50 -9.86
C ARG A 19 2.37 -22.39 -10.02
N SER A 20 2.52 -21.93 -11.26
CA SER A 20 2.87 -20.56 -11.54
C SER A 20 1.79 -19.78 -10.81
N ILE A 21 1.98 -19.61 -9.50
CA ILE A 21 1.30 -18.60 -8.74
C ILE A 21 1.77 -17.38 -9.49
N PHE A 22 0.88 -16.85 -10.31
CA PHE A 22 1.15 -15.75 -11.19
C PHE A 22 1.82 -14.69 -10.33
N PHE A 23 3.15 -14.57 -10.43
CA PHE A 23 3.86 -13.34 -10.19
C PHE A 23 3.52 -12.45 -11.38
N SER A 24 2.21 -12.24 -11.62
CA SER A 24 1.70 -11.13 -12.40
C SER A 24 2.36 -9.92 -11.78
N ARG A 25 3.19 -9.26 -12.59
CA ARG A 25 3.98 -8.08 -12.25
C ARG A 25 3.30 -7.31 -11.14
N VAL A 26 3.95 -7.28 -9.98
CA VAL A 26 3.46 -6.51 -8.86
C VAL A 26 3.32 -5.07 -9.37
N PRO A 27 2.10 -4.51 -9.43
CA PRO A 27 1.93 -3.18 -9.98
C PRO A 27 2.74 -2.21 -9.13
N GLU A 28 3.55 -1.40 -9.82
CA GLU A 28 4.32 -0.33 -9.21
C GLU A 28 3.39 0.57 -8.39
N PRO A 29 3.80 1.04 -7.20
CA PRO A 29 2.93 1.90 -6.40
C PRO A 29 2.58 3.16 -7.20
N GLU A 30 1.30 3.34 -7.48
CA GLU A 30 0.78 4.48 -8.24
C GLU A 30 0.28 5.55 -7.26
N LEU A 31 0.69 6.80 -7.48
CA LEU A 31 0.19 7.97 -6.77
C LEU A 31 -0.96 8.59 -7.57
N VAL A 32 -2.06 8.85 -6.89
CA VAL A 32 -3.26 9.44 -7.48
C VAL A 32 -3.72 10.62 -6.63
N TYR A 33 -3.94 11.76 -7.29
CA TYR A 33 -4.43 12.97 -6.67
C TYR A 33 -5.94 13.08 -6.83
N HIS A 34 -6.64 13.42 -5.75
CA HIS A 34 -8.07 13.65 -5.72
C HIS A 34 -8.31 15.05 -5.16
N ASN A 35 -8.91 15.91 -5.98
CA ASN A 35 -9.26 17.26 -5.57
C ASN A 35 -10.55 17.24 -4.73
N ALA A 36 -10.64 18.18 -3.79
CA ALA A 36 -11.83 18.39 -3.00
C ALA A 36 -13.06 18.74 -3.86
N ASN A 37 -14.24 18.24 -3.50
CA ASN A 37 -15.50 18.47 -4.23
C ASN A 37 -16.20 19.79 -3.86
N THR A 38 -15.44 20.82 -3.47
CA THR A 38 -15.97 22.12 -3.01
C THR A 38 -15.29 23.28 -3.73
N SER A 39 -16.04 24.34 -4.00
CA SER A 39 -15.60 25.53 -4.75
C SER A 39 -14.67 26.46 -3.96
N GLN A 40 -14.39 26.17 -2.68
CA GLN A 40 -13.50 26.99 -1.86
C GLN A 40 -12.02 26.79 -2.24
N ASP A 41 -11.21 27.83 -2.08
CA ASP A 41 -9.78 27.80 -2.37
C ASP A 41 -9.06 26.62 -1.68
N THR A 42 -8.20 25.93 -2.43
CA THR A 42 -7.52 24.69 -2.03
C THR A 42 -6.13 24.93 -1.45
N SER A 43 -5.67 26.17 -1.47
CA SER A 43 -4.32 26.58 -1.05
C SER A 43 -4.04 26.27 0.43
N THR A 44 -5.00 26.55 1.33
CA THR A 44 -4.84 26.41 2.79
C THR A 44 -5.38 25.09 3.36
N LYS A 45 -5.96 24.24 2.51
CA LYS A 45 -6.68 23.05 2.98
C LYS A 45 -5.74 21.94 3.44
N PRO A 46 -6.11 21.21 4.52
CA PRO A 46 -5.40 20.01 4.92
C PRO A 46 -5.39 18.96 3.81
N VAL A 47 -4.30 18.19 3.74
CA VAL A 47 -4.11 17.12 2.77
C VAL A 47 -4.18 15.77 3.47
N ILE A 48 -4.96 14.85 2.91
CA ILE A 48 -5.02 13.46 3.35
C ILE A 48 -4.02 12.65 2.54
N LEU A 49 -2.98 12.11 3.18
CA LEU A 49 -2.14 11.08 2.60
C LEU A 49 -2.76 9.72 2.90
N MET A 50 -3.32 9.07 1.88
CA MET A 50 -4.01 7.79 2.01
C MET A 50 -3.12 6.65 1.49
N ILE A 51 -2.72 5.75 2.37
CA ILE A 51 -1.87 4.62 2.05
C ILE A 51 -2.70 3.34 2.08
N GLY A 52 -2.90 2.73 0.90
CA GLY A 52 -3.73 1.54 0.72
C GLY A 52 -3.18 0.26 1.35
N TRP A 53 -3.92 -0.84 1.20
CA TRP A 53 -3.49 -2.18 1.60
C TRP A 53 -2.75 -2.91 0.47
N ALA A 54 -2.28 -4.13 0.75
CA ALA A 54 -1.49 -4.92 -0.20
C ALA A 54 -2.21 -5.13 -1.54
N GLY A 55 -1.62 -4.62 -2.63
CA GLY A 55 -2.14 -4.84 -3.98
C GLY A 55 -3.51 -4.25 -4.24
N VAL A 56 -3.93 -3.26 -3.44
CA VAL A 56 -5.21 -2.59 -3.68
C VAL A 56 -5.21 -1.92 -5.06
N ALA A 57 -6.31 -2.08 -5.80
CA ALA A 57 -6.52 -1.34 -7.03
C ALA A 57 -7.09 0.05 -6.73
N THR A 58 -6.72 1.05 -7.54
CA THR A 58 -7.19 2.45 -7.39
C THR A 58 -8.72 2.56 -7.29
N LYS A 59 -9.46 1.74 -8.04
CA LYS A 59 -10.94 1.69 -7.99
C LYS A 59 -11.49 1.34 -6.59
N ASN A 60 -10.76 0.53 -5.82
CA ASN A 60 -11.15 0.11 -4.48
C ASN A 60 -10.85 1.20 -3.44
N LEU A 61 -9.85 2.05 -3.67
CA LEU A 61 -9.58 3.22 -2.82
C LEU A 61 -10.57 4.37 -3.06
N LYS A 62 -11.19 4.45 -4.25
CA LYS A 62 -12.10 5.54 -4.63
C LYS A 62 -13.22 5.81 -3.60
N LYS A 63 -13.78 4.75 -3.01
CA LYS A 63 -14.80 4.90 -1.95
C LYS A 63 -14.25 5.61 -0.70
N TYR A 64 -13.00 5.37 -0.36
CA TYR A 64 -12.37 5.97 0.82
C TYR A 64 -11.89 7.39 0.52
N THR A 65 -11.36 7.63 -0.67
CA THR A 65 -10.98 8.99 -1.08
C THR A 65 -12.22 9.89 -1.14
N SER A 66 -13.36 9.38 -1.61
CA SER A 66 -14.60 10.17 -1.67
C SER A 66 -15.08 10.67 -0.30
N ILE A 67 -14.94 9.87 0.76
CA ILE A 67 -15.30 10.28 2.14
C ILE A 67 -14.61 11.59 2.53
N TYR A 68 -13.38 11.79 2.10
CA TYR A 68 -12.59 12.99 2.40
C TYR A 68 -12.82 14.11 1.38
N THR A 69 -12.87 13.80 0.08
CA THR A 69 -13.10 14.83 -0.95
C THR A 69 -14.48 15.46 -0.81
N ASP A 70 -15.50 14.69 -0.41
CA ASP A 70 -16.86 15.17 -0.15
C ASP A 70 -16.94 16.07 1.07
N LYS A 71 -16.02 15.87 2.04
CA LYS A 71 -15.84 16.77 3.20
C LYS A 71 -14.96 17.97 2.89
N GLY A 72 -14.48 18.11 1.66
CA GLY A 72 -13.70 19.25 1.20
C GLY A 72 -12.19 19.11 1.36
N PHE A 73 -11.66 17.91 1.61
CA PHE A 73 -10.21 17.67 1.72
C PHE A 73 -9.59 17.27 0.38
N ASN A 74 -8.35 17.68 0.15
CA ASN A 74 -7.56 17.09 -0.94
C ASN A 74 -6.99 15.76 -0.46
N VAL A 75 -7.00 14.74 -1.33
CA VAL A 75 -6.50 13.41 -1.00
C VAL A 75 -5.41 13.01 -1.98
N ILE A 76 -4.30 12.53 -1.47
CA ILE A 76 -3.24 11.89 -2.25
C ILE A 76 -3.22 10.44 -1.83
N SER A 77 -3.61 9.54 -2.73
CA SER A 77 -3.67 8.11 -2.46
C SER A 77 -2.53 7.38 -3.13
N ILE A 78 -1.93 6.42 -2.43
CA ILE A 78 -0.95 5.49 -2.99
C ILE A 78 -1.43 4.07 -2.78
N CYS A 79 -1.30 3.24 -3.83
CA CYS A 79 -1.58 1.81 -3.79
C CYS A 79 -0.28 1.05 -3.54
N PRO A 80 -0.02 0.51 -2.34
CA PRO A 80 1.22 -0.22 -2.13
C PRO A 80 1.24 -1.52 -2.95
N PRO A 81 2.42 -1.90 -3.47
CA PRO A 81 2.58 -3.14 -4.21
C PRO A 81 2.16 -4.37 -3.36
N LEU A 82 1.68 -5.40 -4.06
CA LEU A 82 1.39 -6.71 -3.47
C LEU A 82 2.70 -7.40 -3.09
N PHE A 83 3.15 -7.24 -1.85
CA PHE A 83 4.43 -7.80 -1.43
C PHE A 83 4.36 -9.24 -0.91
N HIS A 84 5.46 -9.95 -1.17
CA HIS A 84 5.93 -11.10 -0.40
C HIS A 84 6.55 -10.63 0.92
N PHE A 85 6.50 -11.46 1.96
CA PHE A 85 6.86 -11.18 3.37
C PHE A 85 8.26 -10.57 3.69
N LYS A 86 9.08 -10.19 2.71
CA LYS A 86 10.36 -9.53 2.96
C LYS A 86 10.17 -8.13 3.56
N VAL A 87 11.22 -7.67 4.25
CA VAL A 87 11.32 -6.36 4.91
C VAL A 87 10.91 -5.25 3.92
N PRO A 88 10.13 -4.24 4.33
CA PRO A 88 9.78 -3.13 3.45
C PRO A 88 11.05 -2.51 2.84
N ASP A 89 11.10 -2.48 1.52
CA ASP A 89 12.08 -1.69 0.79
C ASP A 89 11.72 -0.20 0.86
N ASP A 90 12.56 0.66 0.29
CA ASP A 90 12.36 2.11 0.28
C ASP A 90 11.54 2.59 -0.92
N SER A 91 10.93 1.68 -1.70
CA SER A 91 10.25 2.01 -2.97
C SER A 91 9.03 2.89 -2.77
N THR A 92 8.21 2.59 -1.77
CA THR A 92 6.99 3.35 -1.45
C THR A 92 7.36 4.70 -0.86
N GLY A 93 8.33 4.72 0.06
CA GLY A 93 8.86 5.94 0.65
C GLY A 93 9.46 6.91 -0.38
N LYS A 94 10.19 6.40 -1.38
CA LYS A 94 10.74 7.20 -2.50
C LYS A 94 9.65 7.89 -3.32
N LYS A 95 8.46 7.32 -3.42
CA LYS A 95 7.33 7.96 -4.11
C LYS A 95 6.63 8.98 -3.21
N ILE A 96 6.49 8.68 -1.92
CA ILE A 96 5.80 9.56 -0.97
C ILE A 96 6.64 10.79 -0.60
N LEU A 97 7.97 10.66 -0.47
CA LEU A 97 8.83 11.71 0.06
C LEU A 97 8.75 13.04 -0.73
N PRO A 98 8.86 13.06 -2.07
CA PRO A 98 8.73 14.32 -2.83
C PRO A 98 7.35 14.97 -2.68
N ILE A 99 6.32 14.16 -2.43
CA ILE A 99 4.97 14.67 -2.18
C ILE A 99 4.92 15.34 -0.82
N MET A 100 5.52 14.70 0.18
CA MET A 100 5.59 15.26 1.53
C MET A 100 6.26 16.64 1.52
N ASP A 101 7.34 16.80 0.75
CA ASP A 101 8.02 18.08 0.56
C ASP A 101 7.10 19.12 -0.13
N SER A 102 6.31 18.70 -1.13
CA SER A 102 5.37 19.60 -1.83
C SER A 102 4.19 20.07 -0.97
N ILE A 103 3.89 19.36 0.13
CA ILE A 103 2.77 19.67 1.03
C ILE A 103 3.24 20.04 2.44
N GLN A 104 4.54 20.28 2.64
CA GLN A 104 5.14 20.51 3.95
C GLN A 104 4.52 21.69 4.72
N ASP A 105 4.02 22.70 3.99
CA ASP A 105 3.41 23.91 4.55
C ASP A 105 1.92 23.73 4.87
N LYS A 106 1.37 22.52 4.65
CA LYS A 106 -0.05 22.20 4.86
C LYS A 106 -0.20 21.21 6.03
N PRO A 107 -1.31 21.28 6.80
CA PRO A 107 -1.63 20.22 7.74
C PRO A 107 -1.84 18.90 6.99
N VAL A 108 -1.12 17.85 7.38
CA VAL A 108 -1.22 16.52 6.77
C VAL A 108 -1.85 15.54 7.73
N VAL A 109 -2.85 14.81 7.25
CA VAL A 109 -3.43 13.66 7.96
C VAL A 109 -3.08 12.40 7.18
N ILE A 110 -2.53 11.41 7.87
CA ILE A 110 -2.18 10.12 7.27
C ILE A 110 -3.27 9.10 7.59
N HIS A 111 -3.93 8.58 6.55
CA HIS A 111 -4.83 7.44 6.67
C HIS A 111 -4.12 6.19 6.16
N SER A 112 -3.71 5.32 7.08
CA SER A 112 -2.93 4.13 6.80
C SER A 112 -3.79 2.87 6.89
N PHE A 113 -3.97 2.15 5.79
CA PHE A 113 -4.75 0.91 5.77
C PHE A 113 -3.89 -0.34 6.02
N SER A 114 -4.29 -1.15 7.00
CA SER A 114 -3.72 -2.47 7.26
C SER A 114 -2.20 -2.44 7.51
N MET A 115 -1.58 -3.63 7.52
CA MET A 115 -0.15 -3.80 7.70
C MET A 115 0.68 -3.14 6.58
N ASN A 116 0.15 -3.12 5.36
CA ASN A 116 0.85 -2.54 4.21
C ASN A 116 0.87 -1.01 4.25
N GLY A 117 -0.16 -0.36 4.80
CA GLY A 117 -0.14 1.07 5.09
C GLY A 117 0.96 1.41 6.09
N VAL A 118 1.05 0.67 7.20
CA VAL A 118 2.10 0.83 8.22
C VAL A 118 3.49 0.61 7.62
N ARG A 119 3.65 -0.43 6.78
CA ARG A 119 4.91 -0.66 6.05
C ARG A 119 5.25 0.47 5.08
N GLY A 120 4.26 1.11 4.45
CA GLY A 120 4.46 2.31 3.64
C GLY A 120 5.03 3.47 4.45
N LEU A 121 4.58 3.65 5.70
CA LEU A 121 5.13 4.65 6.62
C LEU A 121 6.55 4.32 7.07
N ILE A 122 6.84 3.04 7.36
CA ILE A 122 8.20 2.59 7.65
C ILE A 122 9.13 2.83 6.45
N SER A 123 8.64 2.56 5.24
CA SER A 123 9.34 2.85 3.98
C SER A 123 9.67 4.34 3.87
N LEU A 124 8.69 5.22 4.14
CA LEU A 124 8.90 6.68 4.16
C LEU A 124 9.93 7.11 5.21
N ALA A 125 9.83 6.65 6.45
CA ALA A 125 10.80 6.98 7.50
C ALA A 125 12.22 6.55 7.09
N LYS A 126 12.36 5.35 6.52
CA LYS A 126 13.64 4.84 6.00
C LYS A 126 14.18 5.71 4.86
N THR A 127 13.34 6.08 3.88
CA THR A 127 13.76 6.94 2.76
C THR A 127 14.18 8.34 3.23
N SER A 128 13.47 8.89 4.21
CA SER A 128 13.77 10.22 4.76
C SER A 128 15.08 10.30 5.57
N ASN A 129 15.72 9.15 5.85
CA ASN A 129 16.82 9.04 6.82
C ASN A 129 16.49 9.65 8.19
N ASN A 130 15.20 9.77 8.53
CA ASN A 130 14.71 10.34 9.77
C ASN A 130 13.92 9.28 10.55
N PRO A 131 14.57 8.53 11.46
CA PRO A 131 13.88 7.51 12.25
C PRO A 131 12.84 8.09 13.21
N LYS A 132 12.88 9.40 13.45
CA LYS A 132 11.99 10.15 14.34
C LYS A 132 10.90 10.91 13.58
N LEU A 133 10.71 10.62 12.29
CA LEU A 133 9.79 11.33 11.40
C LEU A 133 8.38 11.50 12.01
N PHE A 134 7.91 10.50 12.74
CA PHE A 134 6.57 10.50 13.32
C PHE A 134 6.54 10.79 14.83
N GLU A 135 7.67 10.99 15.51
CA GLU A 135 7.70 11.23 16.98
C GLU A 135 6.97 12.50 17.41
N LYS A 136 6.90 13.51 16.53
CA LYS A 136 6.20 14.78 16.79
C LYS A 136 4.77 14.82 16.26
N THR A 137 4.23 13.70 15.77
CA THR A 137 2.85 13.67 15.30
C THR A 137 1.91 13.59 16.50
N GLY A 138 0.95 14.52 16.62
CA GLY A 138 -0.09 14.50 17.65
C GLY A 138 -1.14 13.39 17.44
N GLY A 139 -0.75 12.28 16.82
CA GLY A 139 -1.66 11.25 16.33
C GLY A 139 -2.18 10.36 17.45
N ASN A 140 -3.50 10.33 17.63
CA ASN A 140 -4.18 9.19 18.23
C ASN A 140 -4.26 8.09 17.15
N CYS A 141 -3.55 6.97 17.33
CA CYS A 141 -3.83 5.77 16.55
C CYS A 141 -5.20 5.24 16.99
N VAL A 142 -6.21 5.38 16.14
CA VAL A 142 -7.53 4.77 16.32
C VAL A 142 -7.62 3.52 15.45
#